data_AF-A0A3D0ERS5-F1
#
_entry.id   AF-A0A3D0ERS5-F1
#
_cell.length_a   1.000
_cell.length_b   1.000
_cell.length_c   1.000
_cell.angle_alpha   90.00
_cell.angle_beta   90.00
_cell.angle_gamma   90.00
#
_symmetry.space_group_name_H-M   'P 1'
#
loop_
_entity.id
_entity.type
_entity.pdbx_description
1 polymer ?
#
loop_
_entity_poly.entity_id
_entity_poly.type
_entity_poly.pdbx_seq_one_letter_code
_entity_poly.pdbx_strand_id
1 'polypeptide(L)'
;MLLKLTEYAHGGGCGCKIAPDLLKKILADLQPISDINLLVGFDQSDDAAVYKINDETAIVATTDFFTPVVDDPFTFGQIAATNAFSDVYAMG
;
A
#
# COMPACT_ATOMS: atom_id res chain seq x y z
N MET A 1 -19.23 -18.24 20.57
CA MET A 1 -18.64 -16.91 20.81
C MET A 1 -18.38 -16.31 19.44
N LEU A 2 -18.96 -15.15 19.13
CA LEU A 2 -18.70 -14.47 17.84
C LEU A 2 -17.32 -13.80 17.95
N LEU A 3 -16.41 -14.05 17.01
CA LEU A 3 -15.12 -13.39 16.96
C LEU A 3 -15.32 -11.92 16.57
N LYS A 4 -14.85 -10.98 17.40
CA LYS A 4 -14.85 -9.55 17.09
C LYS A 4 -13.45 -9.11 16.73
N LEU A 5 -13.16 -8.99 15.43
CA LEU A 5 -11.80 -8.69 15.00
C LEU A 5 -11.26 -7.34 15.49
N THR A 6 -12.13 -6.36 15.74
CA THR A 6 -11.69 -5.04 16.20
C THR A 6 -11.10 -5.06 17.62
N GLU A 7 -11.43 -6.08 18.43
CA GLU A 7 -10.83 -6.25 19.77
C GLU A 7 -9.32 -6.57 19.72
N TYR A 8 -8.82 -7.01 18.56
CA TYR A 8 -7.39 -7.26 18.32
C TYR A 8 -6.65 -6.07 17.70
N ALA A 9 -7.34 -4.97 17.40
CA ALA A 9 -6.77 -3.77 16.84
C ALA A 9 -6.51 -2.73 17.93
N HIS A 10 -5.26 -2.26 18.08
CA HIS A 10 -4.92 -1.17 19.01
C HIS A 10 -5.27 0.22 18.45
N GLY A 11 -5.76 0.28 17.21
CA GLY A 11 -6.17 1.49 16.49
C GLY A 11 -6.88 1.11 15.17
N GLY A 12 -7.67 2.04 14.63
CA GLY A 12 -8.48 1.81 13.42
C GLY A 12 -7.95 2.51 12.16
N GLY A 13 -7.88 1.77 11.05
CA GLY A 13 -7.74 2.31 9.69
C GLY A 13 -6.47 3.11 9.42
N CYS A 14 -6.57 4.18 8.61
CA CYS A 14 -5.45 5.07 8.26
C CYS A 14 -4.79 5.78 9.46
N GLY A 15 -5.46 5.82 10.62
CA GLY A 15 -4.87 6.36 11.87
C GLY A 15 -3.67 5.54 12.37
N CYS A 16 -3.44 4.35 11.81
CA CYS A 16 -2.31 3.48 12.11
C CYS A 16 -1.11 3.68 11.17
N LYS A 17 -1.20 4.55 10.15
CA LYS A 17 -0.10 4.81 9.21
C LYS A 17 0.93 5.76 9.81
N ILE A 18 2.21 5.59 9.42
CA ILE A 18 3.27 6.56 9.74
C ILE A 18 2.99 7.85 8.98
N ALA A 19 3.13 9.00 9.65
CA ALA A 19 2.91 10.30 9.02
C ALA A 19 3.86 10.50 7.82
N PRO A 20 3.41 11.13 6.70
CA PRO A 20 4.20 11.24 5.48
C PRO A 20 5.60 11.84 5.67
N ASP A 21 5.71 12.92 6.46
CA ASP A 21 6.99 13.57 6.74
C ASP A 21 7.96 12.68 7.52
N LEU A 22 7.44 11.80 8.38
CA LEU A 22 8.26 10.85 9.12
C LEU A 22 8.70 9.71 8.22
N LEU A 23 7.80 9.19 7.37
CA LEU A 23 8.14 8.16 6.39
C LEU A 23 9.24 8.65 5.44
N LYS A 24 9.12 9.87 4.91
CA LYS A 24 10.14 10.48 4.05
C LYS A 24 11.52 10.53 4.72
N LYS A 25 11.58 10.82 6.02
CA LYS A 25 12.84 10.82 6.79
C LYS A 25 13.40 9.41 6.97
N ILE A 26 12.54 8.42 7.24
CA ILE A 26 12.96 7.01 7.39
C ILE A 26 13.54 6.48 6.07
N LEU A 27 12.95 6.85 4.94
CA LEU A 27 13.39 6.39 3.62
C LEU A 27 14.59 7.16 3.07
N ALA A 28 15.00 8.27 3.70
CA ALA A 28 16.06 9.15 3.19
C ALA A 28 17.44 8.46 3.07
N ASP A 29 17.68 7.43 3.87
CA ASP A 29 18.94 6.67 3.86
C ASP A 29 18.94 5.53 2.83
N LEU A 30 17.79 5.22 2.21
CA LEU A 30 17.70 4.22 1.17
C LEU A 30 18.20 4.80 -0.15
N GLN A 31 19.12 4.08 -0.79
CA GLN A 31 19.56 4.43 -2.14
C GLN A 31 18.44 4.10 -3.14
N PRO A 32 17.96 5.07 -3.92
CA PRO A 32 17.04 4.79 -5.01
C PRO A 32 17.65 3.78 -5.98
N ILE A 33 16.82 2.86 -6.48
CA ILE A 33 17.24 1.93 -7.52
C ILE A 33 17.26 2.70 -8.83
N SER A 34 18.43 2.75 -9.47
CA SER A 34 18.58 3.36 -10.80
C SER A 34 18.53 2.28 -11.87
N ASP A 35 17.34 2.03 -12.41
CA ASP A 35 17.13 1.17 -13.58
C ASP A 35 16.29 1.93 -14.61
N ILE A 36 16.68 1.89 -15.88
CA ILE A 36 15.95 2.55 -16.97
C ILE A 36 14.54 1.98 -17.18
N ASN A 37 14.32 0.74 -16.73
CA ASN A 37 13.01 0.08 -16.81
C ASN A 37 12.12 0.41 -15.60
N LEU A 38 12.67 0.98 -14.51
CA LEU A 38 11.85 1.45 -13.40
C LEU A 38 11.25 2.81 -13.75
N LEU A 39 9.97 2.81 -14.13
CA LEU A 39 9.26 4.01 -14.58
C LEU A 39 8.81 4.87 -13.40
N VAL A 40 8.32 4.22 -12.34
CA VAL A 40 7.90 4.86 -11.07
C VAL A 40 8.49 4.07 -9.91
N GLY A 41 9.35 4.73 -9.14
CA GLY A 41 9.99 4.19 -7.94
C GLY A 41 9.46 4.83 -6.66
N PHE A 42 9.96 4.35 -5.51
CA PHE A 42 9.53 4.87 -4.20
C PHE A 42 9.93 6.33 -3.95
N ASP A 43 10.89 6.83 -4.71
CA ASP A 43 11.43 8.19 -4.63
C ASP A 43 10.49 9.25 -5.22
N GLN A 44 9.53 8.83 -6.06
CA GLN A 44 8.55 9.73 -6.69
C GLN A 44 7.27 9.94 -5.86
N SER A 45 7.12 9.25 -4.72
CA SER A 45 5.96 9.38 -3.80
C SER A 45 4.60 9.14 -4.47
N ASP A 46 4.49 8.07 -5.26
CA ASP A 46 3.28 7.65 -5.97
C ASP A 46 2.58 6.45 -5.28
N ASP A 47 1.38 6.09 -5.72
CA ASP A 47 0.56 5.04 -5.09
C ASP A 47 1.04 3.61 -5.41
N ALA A 48 1.83 3.42 -6.48
CA ALA A 48 2.41 2.13 -6.84
C ALA A 48 3.76 2.26 -7.55
N ALA A 49 4.56 1.18 -7.51
CA ALA A 49 5.73 1.06 -8.37
C ALA A 49 5.34 0.61 -9.77
N VAL A 50 5.99 1.17 -10.80
CA VAL A 50 5.76 0.81 -12.20
C VAL A 50 7.08 0.36 -12.84
N TYR A 51 7.11 -0.87 -13.34
CA TYR A 51 8.31 -1.45 -13.95
C TYR A 51 8.03 -1.95 -15.37
N LYS A 52 8.75 -1.40 -16.34
CA LYS A 52 8.63 -1.73 -17.77
C LYS A 52 9.15 -3.14 -18.05
N ILE A 53 8.38 -3.93 -18.78
CA ILE A 53 8.77 -5.26 -19.26
C ILE A 53 9.20 -5.20 -20.73
N ASN A 54 8.47 -4.43 -21.54
CA ASN A 54 8.76 -4.15 -22.94
C ASN A 54 8.08 -2.83 -23.35
N ASP A 55 8.14 -2.46 -24.64
CA ASP A 55 7.61 -1.19 -25.14
C ASP A 55 6.08 -1.02 -25.00
N GLU A 56 5.35 -2.11 -24.78
CA GLU A 56 3.88 -2.12 -24.72
C GLU A 56 3.33 -2.59 -23.36
N THR A 57 4.20 -3.06 -22.44
CA THR A 57 3.77 -3.69 -21.18
C THR A 57 4.64 -3.25 -20.01
N ALA A 58 3.98 -2.88 -18.92
CA ALA A 58 4.60 -2.63 -17.62
C ALA A 58 3.84 -3.36 -16.50
N ILE A 59 4.54 -3.65 -15.42
CA ILE A 59 3.97 -4.14 -14.16
C ILE A 59 3.65 -2.94 -13.29
N VAL A 60 2.42 -2.88 -12.78
CA VAL A 60 2.04 -2.02 -11.66
C VAL A 60 2.03 -2.89 -10.41
N ALA A 61 2.84 -2.53 -9.41
CA ALA A 61 2.99 -3.29 -8.17
C ALA A 61 2.79 -2.37 -6.96
N THR A 62 1.85 -2.75 -6.10
CA THR A 62 1.56 -2.09 -4.83
C THR A 62 1.33 -3.12 -3.73
N THR A 63 1.44 -2.69 -2.48
CA THR A 63 1.09 -3.47 -1.29
C THR A 63 0.52 -2.55 -0.22
N ASP A 64 -0.63 -2.91 0.33
CA ASP A 64 -1.20 -2.23 1.50
C ASP A 64 -1.80 -3.25 2.48
N PHE A 65 -1.75 -2.91 3.76
CA PHE A 65 -2.31 -3.70 4.84
C PHE A 65 -2.63 -2.79 6.03
N PHE A 66 -3.64 -3.18 6.80
CA PHE A 66 -4.02 -2.46 8.01
C PHE A 66 -4.72 -3.40 9.00
N THR A 67 -4.87 -2.94 10.24
CA THR A 67 -5.55 -3.68 11.30
C THR A 67 -7.07 -3.72 11.06
N PRO A 68 -7.80 -4.71 11.63
CA PRO A 68 -9.24 -4.82 11.44
C PRO A 68 -10.01 -3.54 11.77
N VAL A 69 -10.89 -3.13 10.85
CA VAL A 69 -11.76 -1.94 10.98
C VAL A 69 -13.23 -2.29 11.19
N VAL A 70 -13.59 -3.57 11.01
CA VAL A 70 -14.92 -4.14 11.25
C VAL A 70 -14.78 -5.50 11.91
N ASP A 71 -15.80 -5.93 12.65
CA ASP A 71 -15.75 -7.18 13.42
C ASP A 71 -15.84 -8.44 12.55
N ASP A 72 -16.58 -8.35 11.44
CA ASP A 72 -16.79 -9.49 10.55
C ASP A 72 -15.55 -9.77 9.69
N PRO A 73 -14.93 -10.98 9.78
CA PRO A 73 -13.71 -11.30 9.04
C PRO A 73 -13.86 -11.26 7.53
N PHE A 74 -15.00 -11.68 7.01
CA PHE A 74 -15.22 -11.72 5.56
C PHE A 74 -15.30 -10.29 5.01
N THR A 75 -16.11 -9.45 5.64
CA THR A 75 -16.23 -8.02 5.29
C THR A 75 -14.90 -7.29 5.44
N PHE A 76 -14.14 -7.56 6.51
CA PHE A 76 -12.79 -6.98 6.65
C PHE A 76 -11.87 -7.38 5.49
N GLY A 77 -11.86 -8.67 5.10
CA GLY A 77 -11.08 -9.14 3.96
C GLY A 77 -11.46 -8.45 2.65
N GLN A 78 -12.75 -8.22 2.42
CA GLN A 78 -13.21 -7.46 1.25
C GLN A 78 -12.71 -6.01 1.29
N ILE A 79 -12.85 -5.31 2.42
CA ILE A 79 -12.38 -3.92 2.57
C ILE A 79 -10.87 -3.84 2.34
N ALA A 80 -10.10 -4.75 2.95
CA ALA A 80 -8.64 -4.80 2.81
C ALA A 80 -8.20 -5.05 1.36
N ALA A 81 -8.83 -6.00 0.67
CA ALA A 81 -8.54 -6.28 -0.73
C ALA A 81 -8.89 -5.09 -1.64
N THR A 82 -10.06 -4.47 -1.44
CA THR A 82 -10.47 -3.28 -2.20
C THR A 82 -9.50 -2.11 -1.98
N ASN A 83 -9.06 -1.87 -0.75
CA ASN A 83 -8.08 -0.85 -0.46
C ASN A 83 -6.75 -1.11 -1.18
N ALA A 84 -6.21 -2.34 -1.10
CA ALA A 84 -4.97 -2.68 -1.80
C ALA A 84 -5.07 -2.59 -3.33
N PHE A 85 -6.24 -2.89 -3.92
CA PHE A 85 -6.46 -2.69 -5.35
C PHE A 85 -6.61 -1.22 -5.74
N SER A 86 -7.01 -0.34 -4.82
CA SER A 86 -7.24 1.08 -5.11
C SER A 86 -6.01 1.76 -5.69
N ASP A 87 -4.82 1.42 -5.22
CA ASP A 87 -3.56 1.98 -5.69
C ASP A 87 -3.31 1.65 -7.17
N VAL A 88 -3.63 0.43 -7.62
CA VAL A 88 -3.51 0.07 -9.04
C VAL A 88 -4.45 0.93 -9.88
N TYR A 89 -5.70 1.11 -9.43
CA TYR A 89 -6.67 1.94 -10.14
C TYR A 89 -6.34 3.43 -10.12
N ALA A 90 -5.60 3.91 -9.11
CA ALA A 90 -5.16 5.30 -9.01
C ALA A 90 -4.10 5.65 -10.07
N MET A 91 -3.32 4.66 -10.52
CA MET A 91 -2.29 4.84 -11.56
C MET A 91 -2.87 5.02 -12.97
N GLY A 92 -4.19 4.80 -13.18
CA GLY A 92 -4.88 4.86 -14.47
C GLY A 92 -4.98 3.52 -15.19
#